data_AF-A0A7V8FBV4-F1
#
_entry.id   AF-A0A7V8FBV4-F1
#
_cell.length_a   1.000
_cell.length_b   1.000
_cell.length_c   1.000
_cell.angle_alpha   90.00
_cell.angle_beta   90.00
_cell.angle_gamma   90.00
#
_symmetry.space_group_name_H-M   'P 1'
#
loop_
_entity.id
_entity.type
_entity.pdbx_description
1 polymer ?
#
loop_
_entity_poly.entity_id
_entity_poly.type
_entity_poly.pdbx_seq_one_letter_code
_entity_poly.pdbx_strand_id
1 'polypeptide(L)'
;MEASIERQILVYLHRVGEAQSLAAIADGVGCSQAEATNVVRDLIRRRRAARHHVGPGELRYTLLDDVIPQACRVSRPAPRKRIVRASPKQDRILAVLGDRAMTVAMIVAASGDFTKDQVRNLLSCLQAAGRVTHGEGRAPYWQAVKVPTTVDDDELPPCVGEAMRDTTHAIYHAAAQAAHEDSHHA
;
A
#
# COMPACT_ATOMS: atom_id res chain seq x y z
N MET A 1 -2.38 34.00 14.02
CA MET A 1 -2.31 33.92 12.56
C MET A 1 -3.42 33.00 12.10
N GLU A 2 -4.52 33.56 11.61
CA GLU A 2 -5.63 32.76 11.06
C GLU A 2 -5.12 31.96 9.85
N ALA A 3 -5.28 30.63 9.90
CA ALA A 3 -4.97 29.81 8.74
C ALA A 3 -6.01 30.13 7.64
N SER A 4 -5.56 30.46 6.43
CA SER A 4 -6.46 30.66 5.28
C SER A 4 -7.44 29.49 5.14
N ILE A 5 -8.72 29.77 4.84
CA ILE A 5 -9.79 28.76 4.65
C ILE A 5 -9.35 27.67 3.65
N GLU A 6 -8.59 28.02 2.61
CA GLU A 6 -8.00 27.06 1.66
C GLU A 6 -7.13 26.01 2.38
N ARG A 7 -6.26 26.46 3.28
CA ARG A 7 -5.39 25.57 4.06
C ARG A 7 -6.20 24.69 5.00
N GLN A 8 -7.24 25.24 5.63
CA GLN A 8 -8.10 24.48 6.54
C GLN A 8 -8.86 23.37 5.81
N ILE A 9 -9.44 23.67 4.63
CA ILE A 9 -10.12 22.68 3.78
C ILE A 9 -9.17 21.57 3.32
N LEU A 10 -7.95 21.92 2.91
CA LEU A 10 -6.94 20.92 2.51
C LEU A 10 -6.56 20.00 3.67
N VAL A 11 -6.35 20.56 4.87
CA VAL A 11 -6.05 19.79 6.09
C VAL A 11 -7.23 18.89 6.46
N TYR A 12 -8.46 19.40 6.36
CA TYR A 12 -9.67 18.62 6.63
C TYR A 12 -9.79 17.43 5.68
N LEU A 13 -9.72 17.66 4.37
CA LEU A 13 -9.81 16.59 3.36
C LEU A 13 -8.69 15.57 3.49
N HIS A 14 -7.47 16.02 3.83
CA HIS A 14 -6.36 15.12 4.10
C HIS A 14 -6.57 14.26 5.34
N ARG A 15 -7.10 14.86 6.43
CA ARG A 15 -7.37 14.15 7.69
C ARG A 15 -8.45 13.08 7.51
N VAL A 16 -9.50 13.40 6.76
CA VAL A 16 -10.63 12.48 6.55
C VAL A 16 -10.25 11.34 5.60
N GLY A 17 -9.43 11.60 4.58
CA GLY A 17 -8.94 10.56 3.65
C GLY A 17 -9.99 9.97 2.70
N GLU A 18 -11.28 10.25 2.92
CA GLU A 18 -12.41 9.81 2.11
C GLU A 18 -13.10 10.96 1.37
N ALA A 19 -13.95 10.63 0.39
CA ALA A 19 -14.70 11.62 -0.38
C ALA A 19 -15.82 12.24 0.47
N GLN A 20 -15.80 13.58 0.60
CA GLN A 20 -16.72 14.32 1.48
C GLN A 20 -17.66 15.24 0.70
N SER A 21 -18.86 15.48 1.23
CA SER A 21 -19.81 16.45 0.68
C SER A 21 -19.39 17.90 1.01
N LEU A 22 -19.91 18.88 0.26
CA LEU A 22 -19.62 20.31 0.56
C LEU A 22 -20.13 20.73 1.94
N ALA A 23 -21.27 20.20 2.38
CA ALA A 23 -21.80 20.47 3.71
C ALA A 23 -20.85 19.95 4.80
N ALA A 24 -20.39 18.70 4.69
CA ALA A 24 -19.46 18.12 5.65
C ALA A 24 -18.11 18.87 5.68
N ILE A 25 -17.63 19.38 4.54
CA ILE A 25 -16.42 20.19 4.47
C ILE A 25 -16.62 21.55 5.16
N ALA A 26 -17.74 22.22 4.89
CA ALA A 26 -18.09 23.51 5.50
C ALA A 26 -18.21 23.38 7.03
N ASP A 27 -18.92 22.36 7.51
CA ASP A 27 -19.10 22.09 8.94
C ASP A 27 -17.77 21.72 9.61
N GLY A 28 -16.95 20.87 8.96
CA GLY A 28 -15.68 20.43 9.49
C GLY A 28 -14.60 21.52 9.59
N VAL A 29 -14.74 22.57 8.79
CA VAL A 29 -13.83 23.73 8.76
C VAL A 29 -14.41 24.93 9.52
N GLY A 30 -15.73 24.96 9.75
CA GLY A 30 -16.41 26.09 10.37
C GLY A 30 -16.56 27.30 9.45
N CYS A 31 -16.76 27.07 8.14
CA CYS A 31 -17.01 28.14 7.16
C CYS A 31 -18.38 27.99 6.48
N SER A 32 -18.80 29.00 5.71
CA SER A 32 -20.06 28.89 4.98
C SER A 32 -19.96 27.91 3.80
N GLN A 33 -21.08 27.29 3.44
CA GLN A 33 -21.12 26.40 2.27
C GLN A 33 -20.76 27.12 0.96
N ALA A 34 -21.07 28.42 0.85
CA ALA A 34 -20.71 29.24 -0.31
C ALA A 34 -19.18 29.44 -0.42
N GLU A 35 -18.51 29.73 0.69
CA GLU A 35 -17.05 29.83 0.75
C GLU A 35 -16.39 28.49 0.44
N ALA A 36 -16.84 27.40 1.08
CA ALA A 36 -16.36 26.06 0.79
C ALA A 36 -16.51 25.71 -0.70
N THR A 37 -17.64 26.07 -1.31
CA THR A 37 -17.89 25.85 -2.75
C THR A 37 -16.89 26.60 -3.63
N ASN A 38 -16.65 27.88 -3.36
CA ASN A 38 -15.72 28.69 -4.13
C ASN A 38 -14.29 28.15 -4.02
N VAL A 39 -13.85 27.85 -2.80
CA VAL A 39 -12.51 27.32 -2.55
C VAL A 39 -12.32 25.94 -3.18
N VAL A 40 -13.27 25.01 -3.00
CA VAL A 40 -13.19 23.67 -3.60
C VAL A 40 -13.18 23.76 -5.13
N ARG A 41 -13.97 24.66 -5.73
CA ARG A 41 -13.95 24.89 -7.18
C ARG A 41 -12.59 25.36 -7.67
N ASP A 42 -11.94 26.27 -6.94
CA ASP A 42 -10.59 26.73 -7.28
C ASP A 42 -9.53 25.65 -7.05
N LEU A 43 -9.66 24.82 -6.01
CA LEU A 43 -8.80 23.66 -5.78
C LEU A 43 -8.90 22.65 -6.92
N ILE A 44 -10.09 22.40 -7.47
CA ILE A 44 -10.30 21.54 -8.64
C ILE A 44 -9.62 22.14 -9.87
N ARG A 45 -9.79 23.45 -10.12
CA ARG A 45 -9.13 24.15 -11.24
C ARG A 45 -7.61 24.05 -11.17
N ARG A 46 -7.04 24.12 -9.96
CA ARG A 46 -5.60 23.97 -9.68
C ARG A 46 -5.15 22.50 -9.60
N ARG A 47 -6.02 21.53 -9.91
CA ARG A 47 -5.76 20.08 -9.84
C ARG A 47 -5.29 19.60 -8.46
N ARG A 48 -5.81 20.19 -7.38
CA ARG A 48 -5.50 19.81 -5.99
C ARG A 48 -6.58 18.95 -5.34
N ALA A 49 -7.80 19.00 -5.87
CA ALA A 49 -8.94 18.20 -5.41
C ALA A 49 -9.65 17.57 -6.60
N ALA A 50 -10.30 16.44 -6.36
CA ALA A 50 -11.12 15.74 -7.34
C ALA A 50 -12.60 15.75 -6.93
N ARG A 51 -13.47 15.72 -7.93
CA ARG A 51 -14.92 15.60 -7.76
C ARG A 51 -15.36 14.20 -8.19
N HIS A 52 -16.12 13.55 -7.32
CA HIS A 52 -16.66 12.20 -7.49
C HIS A 52 -18.18 12.26 -7.53
N HIS A 53 -18.78 11.48 -8.43
CA HIS A 53 -20.22 11.27 -8.47
C HIS A 53 -20.51 9.97 -7.73
N VAL A 54 -21.23 10.05 -6.61
CA VAL A 54 -21.54 8.88 -5.76
C VAL A 54 -23.00 8.41 -5.96
N GLY A 55 -23.83 9.25 -6.57
CA GLY A 55 -25.21 8.94 -6.91
C GLY A 55 -25.84 10.04 -7.77
N PRO A 56 -27.14 9.94 -8.08
CA PRO A 56 -27.86 10.98 -8.81
C PRO A 56 -27.88 12.28 -7.99
N GLY A 57 -27.16 13.29 -8.48
CA GLY A 57 -27.06 14.61 -7.82
C GLY A 57 -26.10 14.68 -6.63
N GLU A 58 -25.50 13.55 -6.21
CA GLU A 58 -24.60 13.53 -5.06
C GLU A 58 -23.13 13.66 -5.50
N LEU A 59 -22.55 14.82 -5.17
CA LEU A 59 -21.15 15.14 -5.42
C LEU A 59 -20.34 15.04 -4.13
N ARG A 60 -19.23 14.31 -4.20
CA ARG A 60 -18.24 14.25 -3.13
C ARG A 60 -16.87 14.67 -3.63
N TYR A 61 -16.01 15.11 -2.72
CA TYR A 61 -14.73 15.72 -3.04
C TYR A 61 -13.61 15.07 -2.23
N THR A 62 -12.49 14.77 -2.90
CA THR A 62 -11.28 14.26 -2.25
C THR A 62 -10.10 15.16 -2.56
N LEU A 63 -9.07 15.10 -1.71
CA LEU A 63 -7.76 15.63 -2.05
C LEU A 63 -7.10 14.72 -3.09
N LEU A 64 -6.31 15.29 -4.00
CA LEU A 64 -5.43 14.53 -4.89
C LEU A 64 -4.08 14.29 -4.20
N ASP A 65 -3.58 13.05 -4.27
CA ASP A 65 -2.39 12.56 -3.53
C ASP A 65 -1.10 13.37 -3.80
N ASP A 66 -1.01 14.03 -4.95
CA ASP A 66 0.17 14.83 -5.34
C ASP A 66 0.28 16.18 -4.61
N VAL A 67 -0.69 16.53 -3.76
CA VAL A 67 -0.80 17.84 -3.12
C VAL A 67 -0.84 17.76 -1.60
N ILE A 68 0.00 16.92 -1.01
CA ILE A 68 0.25 16.92 0.44
C ILE A 68 1.18 18.10 0.77
N PRO A 69 0.74 19.09 1.59
CA PRO A 69 1.61 20.16 2.05
C PRO A 69 2.82 19.59 2.77
N GLN A 70 4.02 20.08 2.44
CA GLN A 70 5.30 19.57 2.95
C GLN A 70 5.38 19.53 4.48
N ALA A 71 4.61 20.40 5.16
CA ALA A 71 4.47 20.46 6.61
C ALA A 71 3.72 19.26 7.26
N CYS A 72 3.01 18.46 6.49
CA CYS A 72 2.28 17.27 6.95
C CYS A 72 2.99 15.96 6.60
N ARG A 73 4.23 16.02 6.09
CA ARG A 73 5.07 14.83 5.88
C ARG A 73 5.55 14.28 7.22
N VAL A 74 4.64 13.69 7.99
CA VAL A 74 5.01 12.69 8.98
C VAL A 74 5.56 11.52 8.19
N SER A 75 6.81 11.14 8.46
CA SER A 75 7.45 9.96 7.88
C SER A 75 6.46 8.81 7.89
N ARG A 76 6.06 8.34 6.70
CA ARG A 76 5.22 7.14 6.58
C ARG A 76 5.91 6.03 7.37
N PRO A 77 5.18 5.25 8.18
CA PRO A 77 5.71 3.97 8.64
C PRO A 77 6.12 3.19 7.38
N ALA A 78 7.33 2.61 7.43
CA ALA A 78 7.98 1.93 6.31
C ALA A 78 6.96 1.08 5.53
N PRO A 79 7.04 1.05 4.18
CA PRO A 79 6.08 0.30 3.39
C PRO A 79 6.00 -1.12 3.96
N ARG A 80 4.79 -1.53 4.38
CA ARG A 80 4.54 -2.90 4.83
C ARG A 80 5.14 -3.81 3.77
N LYS A 81 6.12 -4.64 4.14
CA LYS A 81 6.72 -5.67 3.28
C LYS A 81 5.58 -6.62 2.88
N ARG A 82 4.86 -6.26 1.82
CA ARG A 82 3.91 -7.15 1.18
C ARG A 82 4.79 -8.24 0.57
N ILE A 83 4.65 -9.46 1.08
CA ILE A 83 5.33 -10.62 0.49
C ILE A 83 4.77 -10.74 -0.93
N VAL A 84 5.49 -10.19 -1.90
CA VAL A 84 5.15 -10.28 -3.32
C VAL A 84 5.50 -11.69 -3.75
N ARG A 85 4.60 -12.63 -3.48
CA ARG A 85 4.66 -13.93 -4.14
C ARG A 85 4.44 -13.70 -5.62
N ALA A 86 5.29 -14.30 -6.45
CA ALA A 86 5.14 -14.25 -7.89
C ALA A 86 3.77 -14.83 -8.27
N SER A 87 3.15 -14.26 -9.29
CA SER A 87 1.93 -14.83 -9.86
C SER A 87 2.23 -16.25 -10.36
N PRO A 88 1.27 -17.20 -10.36
CA PRO A 88 1.47 -18.53 -10.94
C PRO A 88 2.00 -18.52 -12.38
N LYS A 89 1.69 -17.46 -13.16
CA LYS A 89 2.25 -17.26 -14.51
C LYS A 89 3.73 -16.85 -14.49
N GLN A 90 4.13 -16.04 -13.51
CA GLN A 90 5.51 -15.62 -13.31
C GLN A 90 6.37 -16.78 -12.83
N ASP A 91 5.84 -17.65 -11.95
CA ASP A 91 6.55 -18.87 -11.51
C ASP A 91 6.83 -19.82 -12.67
N ARG A 92 5.89 -19.95 -13.63
CA ARG A 92 6.13 -20.73 -14.85
C ARG A 92 7.26 -20.15 -15.69
N ILE A 93 7.32 -18.83 -15.87
CA ILE A 93 8.42 -18.18 -16.61
C ILE A 93 9.76 -18.38 -15.90
N LEU A 94 9.78 -18.27 -14.57
CA LEU A 94 10.98 -18.56 -13.77
C LEU A 94 11.42 -20.03 -13.89
N ALA A 95 10.47 -20.98 -13.89
CA ALA A 95 10.76 -22.39 -14.10
C ALA A 95 11.32 -22.68 -15.50
N VAL A 96 10.79 -22.00 -16.52
CA VAL A 96 11.29 -22.12 -17.91
C VAL A 96 12.70 -21.54 -18.05
N LEU A 97 12.96 -20.39 -17.43
CA LEU A 97 14.29 -19.77 -17.42
C LEU A 97 15.32 -20.63 -16.68
N GLY A 98 14.94 -21.17 -15.51
CA GLY A 98 15.85 -21.88 -14.62
C GLY A 98 17.13 -21.08 -14.40
N ASP A 99 18.29 -21.74 -14.56
CA ASP A 99 19.61 -21.12 -14.44
C ASP A 99 20.15 -20.54 -15.76
N ARG A 100 19.38 -20.60 -16.86
CA ARG A 100 19.86 -20.29 -18.21
C ARG A 100 19.54 -18.86 -18.62
N ALA A 101 20.43 -18.28 -19.42
CA ALA A 101 20.14 -17.07 -20.19
C ALA A 101 19.33 -17.44 -21.44
N MET A 102 18.12 -16.88 -21.59
CA MET A 102 17.23 -17.16 -22.73
C MET A 102 16.71 -15.88 -23.37
N THR A 103 16.54 -15.90 -24.69
CA THR A 103 15.85 -14.81 -25.39
C THR A 103 14.33 -14.97 -25.26
N VAL A 104 13.57 -13.90 -25.48
CA VAL A 104 12.10 -13.95 -25.46
C VAL A 104 11.55 -15.02 -26.41
N ALA A 105 12.15 -15.18 -27.59
CA ALA A 105 11.70 -16.20 -28.55
C ALA A 105 11.91 -17.63 -28.02
N MET A 106 13.01 -17.88 -27.32
CA MET A 106 13.28 -19.18 -26.70
C MET A 106 12.33 -19.46 -25.54
N ILE A 107 12.00 -18.44 -24.73
CA ILE A 107 11.05 -18.57 -23.62
C ILE A 107 9.65 -18.87 -24.15
N VAL A 108 9.20 -18.19 -25.21
CA VAL A 108 7.92 -18.46 -25.87
C VAL A 108 7.88 -19.92 -26.35
N ALA A 109 8.91 -20.35 -27.09
CA ALA A 109 9.00 -21.72 -27.62
C ALA A 109 9.01 -22.79 -26.51
N ALA A 110 9.70 -22.53 -25.40
CA ALA A 110 9.78 -23.45 -24.28
C ALA A 110 8.51 -23.45 -23.40
N SER A 111 7.80 -22.33 -23.34
CA SER A 111 6.59 -22.20 -22.53
C SER A 111 5.35 -22.78 -23.21
N GLY A 112 5.27 -22.74 -24.55
CA GLY A 112 4.14 -23.26 -25.35
C GLY A 112 2.82 -22.49 -25.21
N ASP A 113 2.56 -21.91 -24.04
CA ASP A 113 1.27 -21.35 -23.63
C ASP A 113 1.20 -19.82 -23.71
N PHE A 114 2.34 -19.13 -23.92
CA PHE A 114 2.42 -17.68 -23.85
C PHE A 114 2.82 -17.03 -25.17
N THR A 115 2.18 -15.91 -25.50
CA THR A 115 2.57 -15.08 -26.63
C THR A 115 3.82 -14.26 -26.30
N LYS A 116 4.50 -13.76 -27.34
CA LYS A 116 5.68 -12.90 -27.20
C LYS A 116 5.43 -11.68 -26.30
N ASP A 117 4.27 -11.06 -26.41
CA ASP A 117 3.92 -9.87 -25.63
C ASP A 117 3.56 -10.21 -24.18
N GLN A 118 2.92 -11.37 -23.95
CA GLN A 118 2.69 -11.88 -22.61
C GLN A 118 4.01 -12.17 -21.89
N VAL A 119 4.96 -12.81 -22.57
CA VAL A 119 6.30 -13.08 -22.01
C VAL A 119 7.03 -11.77 -21.68
N ARG A 120 7.00 -10.77 -22.57
CA ARG A 120 7.60 -9.45 -22.28
C ARG A 120 7.01 -8.80 -21.05
N ASN A 121 5.68 -8.76 -20.94
CA ASN A 121 5.02 -8.17 -19.78
C ASN A 121 5.38 -8.90 -18.48
N LEU A 122 5.41 -10.24 -18.50
CA LEU A 122 5.79 -11.05 -17.35
C LEU A 122 7.25 -10.83 -16.94
N LEU A 123 8.17 -10.72 -17.91
CA LEU A 123 9.58 -10.44 -17.66
C LEU A 123 9.80 -9.03 -17.09
N SER A 124 9.10 -8.01 -17.61
CA SER A 124 9.13 -6.66 -17.04
C SER A 124 8.67 -6.63 -15.58
N CYS A 125 7.60 -7.36 -15.25
CA CYS A 125 7.14 -7.47 -13.86
C CYS A 125 8.16 -8.21 -12.97
N LEU A 126 8.76 -9.29 -13.48
CA LEU A 126 9.78 -10.05 -12.76
C LEU A 126 11.07 -9.23 -12.54
N GLN A 127 11.41 -8.37 -13.50
CA GLN A 127 12.56 -7.46 -13.41
C GLN A 127 12.32 -6.39 -12.35
N ALA A 128 11.14 -5.77 -12.34
CA ALA A 128 10.75 -4.82 -11.31
C ALA A 128 10.76 -5.44 -9.90
N ALA A 129 10.49 -6.74 -9.81
CA ALA A 129 10.59 -7.52 -8.58
C ALA A 129 12.03 -7.99 -8.24
N GLY A 130 13.02 -7.69 -9.08
CA GLY A 130 14.42 -8.10 -8.88
C GLY A 130 14.66 -9.61 -9.03
N ARG A 131 13.75 -10.34 -9.69
CA ARG A 131 13.80 -11.81 -9.83
C ARG A 131 14.46 -12.27 -11.13
N VAL A 132 14.54 -11.39 -12.13
CA VAL A 132 15.24 -11.63 -13.40
C VAL A 132 16.08 -10.42 -13.77
N THR A 133 17.19 -10.67 -14.46
CA THR A 133 18.05 -9.63 -15.04
C THR A 133 17.90 -9.61 -16.55
N HIS A 134 17.99 -8.42 -17.11
CA HIS A 134 18.05 -8.20 -18.55
C HIS A 134 19.51 -7.97 -18.93
N GLY A 135 20.02 -8.81 -19.83
CA GLY A 135 21.36 -8.71 -20.37
C GLY A 135 21.35 -8.22 -21.81
N GLU A 136 22.24 -7.30 -22.11
CA GLU A 136 22.50 -6.86 -23.48
C GLU A 136 23.59 -7.73 -24.10
N GLY A 137 23.31 -8.32 -25.25
CA GLY A 137 24.22 -9.15 -26.02
C GLY A 137 23.87 -9.09 -27.51
N ARG A 138 24.43 -9.98 -28.34
CA ARG A 138 24.08 -10.06 -29.77
C ARG A 138 22.56 -10.20 -30.00
N ALA A 139 21.87 -10.82 -29.05
CA ALA A 139 20.43 -10.68 -28.86
C ALA A 139 20.14 -10.43 -27.37
N PRO A 140 19.13 -9.61 -27.03
CA PRO A 140 18.74 -9.36 -25.64
C PRO A 140 18.27 -10.65 -24.98
N TYR A 141 18.82 -10.95 -23.80
CA TYR A 141 18.55 -12.16 -23.05
C TYR A 141 18.11 -11.87 -21.63
N TRP A 142 17.43 -12.84 -21.04
CA TRP A 142 16.89 -12.80 -19.70
C TRP A 142 17.42 -13.97 -18.91
N GLN A 143 17.76 -13.73 -17.65
CA GLN A 143 18.24 -14.77 -16.73
C GLN A 143 17.57 -14.58 -15.36
N ALA A 144 17.26 -15.66 -14.66
CA ALA A 144 16.79 -15.57 -13.28
C ALA A 144 17.92 -15.10 -12.35
N VAL A 145 17.60 -14.18 -11.44
CA VAL A 145 18.52 -13.78 -10.38
C VAL A 145 18.55 -14.90 -9.35
N LYS A 146 19.73 -15.48 -9.11
CA LYS A 146 19.94 -16.34 -7.95
C LYS A 146 19.82 -15.49 -6.71
N VAL A 147 18.65 -15.47 -6.10
CA VAL A 147 18.51 -14.98 -4.73
C VAL A 147 19.27 -15.98 -3.85
N PRO A 148 20.38 -15.60 -3.18
CA PRO A 148 20.95 -16.47 -2.18
C PRO A 148 19.85 -16.74 -1.17
N THR A 149 19.48 -18.01 -1.03
CA THR A 149 18.48 -18.44 -0.06
C THR A 149 19.17 -18.40 1.30
N THR A 150 19.41 -17.20 1.84
CA THR A 150 19.66 -17.03 3.27
C THR A 150 18.31 -17.17 3.95
N VAL A 151 17.88 -18.41 4.08
CA VAL A 151 16.82 -18.83 4.97
C VAL A 151 17.45 -19.89 5.87
N ASP A 152 18.48 -19.49 6.61
CA ASP A 152 18.55 -19.88 8.03
C ASP A 152 17.57 -18.93 8.73
N ASP A 153 16.30 -19.33 8.77
CA ASP A 153 15.20 -18.60 9.42
C ASP A 153 14.43 -19.60 10.31
N ASP A 154 15.21 -20.41 11.04
CA ASP A 154 14.77 -21.20 12.21
C ASP A 154 15.36 -20.63 13.51
N GLU A 155 15.85 -19.39 13.49
CA GLU A 155 16.24 -18.68 14.70
C GLU A 155 15.43 -17.38 14.80
N LEU A 156 14.23 -17.53 15.35
CA LEU A 156 13.42 -16.43 15.86
C LEU A 156 14.30 -15.51 16.72
N PRO A 157 14.29 -14.18 16.49
CA PRO A 157 15.02 -13.27 17.37
C PRO A 157 14.50 -13.44 18.81
N PRO A 158 15.37 -13.56 19.83
CA PRO A 158 14.99 -13.94 21.20
C PRO A 158 14.01 -12.96 21.88
N CYS A 159 13.76 -11.79 21.29
CA CYS A 159 12.87 -10.77 21.81
C CYS A 159 11.37 -10.98 21.53
N VAL A 160 10.96 -12.00 20.77
CA VAL A 160 9.52 -12.23 20.48
C VAL A 160 8.86 -13.20 21.49
N GLY A 161 9.65 -14.00 22.21
CA GLY A 161 9.13 -14.98 23.17
C GLY A 161 8.80 -14.41 24.55
N GLU A 162 9.51 -13.37 25.01
CA GLU A 162 9.35 -12.85 26.38
C GLU A 162 8.11 -11.95 26.53
N ALA A 163 7.86 -11.01 25.61
CA ALA A 163 6.72 -10.09 25.71
C ALA A 163 5.35 -10.81 25.63
N MET A 164 5.27 -11.94 24.91
CA MET A 164 4.04 -12.70 24.76
C MET A 164 3.75 -13.60 25.98
N ARG A 165 4.78 -14.03 26.71
CA ARG A 165 4.63 -14.76 27.98
C ARG A 165 4.12 -13.84 29.10
N ASP A 166 4.66 -12.63 29.22
CA ASP A 166 4.22 -11.69 30.27
C ASP A 166 2.75 -11.28 30.12
N THR A 167 2.30 -11.06 28.88
CA THR A 167 0.90 -10.67 28.62
C THR A 167 -0.06 -11.82 28.95
N THR A 168 0.34 -13.06 28.64
CA THR A 168 -0.48 -14.25 28.93
C THR A 168 -0.57 -14.52 30.43
N HIS A 169 0.54 -14.33 31.17
CA HIS A 169 0.55 -14.47 32.63
C HIS A 169 -0.26 -13.38 33.33
N ALA A 170 -0.22 -12.13 32.83
CA ALA A 170 -1.00 -11.02 33.37
C ALA A 170 -2.51 -11.22 33.19
N ILE A 171 -2.94 -11.73 32.02
CA ILE A 171 -4.35 -12.04 31.76
C ILE A 171 -4.84 -13.17 32.68
N TYR A 172 -4.03 -14.22 32.88
CA TYR A 172 -4.40 -15.34 33.73
C TYR A 172 -4.52 -14.94 35.21
N HIS A 173 -3.60 -14.10 35.72
CA HIS A 173 -3.68 -13.60 37.09
C HIS A 173 -4.84 -12.62 37.31
N ALA A 174 -5.11 -11.73 36.35
CA ALA A 174 -6.25 -10.82 36.43
C ALA A 174 -7.60 -11.57 36.44
N ALA A 175 -7.73 -12.62 35.64
CA ALA A 175 -8.92 -13.47 35.63
C ALA A 175 -9.09 -14.25 36.96
N ALA A 176 -8.00 -14.71 37.56
CA ALA A 176 -8.05 -15.41 38.85
C ALA A 176 -8.38 -14.48 40.03
N GLN A 177 -7.92 -13.22 40.01
CA GLN A 177 -8.31 -12.22 41.02
C GLN A 177 -9.78 -11.82 40.92
N ALA A 178 -10.29 -11.60 39.70
CA ALA A 178 -11.71 -11.28 39.50
C ALA A 178 -12.66 -12.39 40.01
N ALA A 179 -12.27 -13.66 39.86
CA ALA A 179 -13.05 -14.79 40.35
C ALA A 179 -13.10 -14.89 41.89
N HIS A 180 -12.10 -14.37 42.60
CA HIS A 180 -12.09 -14.37 44.07
C HIS A 180 -12.84 -13.19 44.69
N GLU A 181 -12.95 -12.05 43.99
CA GLU A 181 -13.69 -10.88 44.48
C GLU A 181 -15.22 -11.07 44.42
N ASP A 182 -15.72 -11.84 43.45
CA ASP A 182 -17.16 -12.20 43.36
C ASP A 182 -17.63 -13.17 44.45
N SER A 183 -16.72 -13.76 45.24
CA SER A 183 -17.04 -14.70 46.32
C SER A 183 -17.36 -14.03 47.66
N HIS A 184 -17.16 -12.71 47.78
CA HIS A 184 -17.31 -11.96 49.05
C HIS A 184 -18.45 -10.93 49.05
N HIS A 185 -19.34 -10.98 48.05
CA HIS A 185 -20.56 -10.15 47.97
C HIS A 185 -21.83 -10.95 47.68
N ALA A 186 -21.89 -12.20 48.18
CA ALA A 186 -23.12 -12.97 48.32
C ALA A 186 -23.51 -13.11 49.80
#